data_AF-A0A932JSZ8-F1
#
_entry.id   AF-A0A932JSZ8-F1
#
_cell.length_a   1.000
_cell.length_b   1.000
_cell.length_c   1.000
_cell.angle_alpha   90.00
_cell.angle_beta   90.00
_cell.angle_gamma   90.00
#
_symmetry.space_group_name_H-M   'P 1'
#
loop_
_entity.id
_entity.type
_entity.pdbx_description
1 polymer ?
#
loop_
_entity_poly.entity_id
_entity_poly.type
_entity_poly.pdbx_seq_one_letter_code
_entity_poly.pdbx_strand_id
1 'polypeptide(L)'
;MTPGGPFMRLTPFLAVVLLSVPALAAPSPVPRPPAAAGSPAEPATSTGTAKSSATLSGWTVTMTPPAALEAPKGPSEERLALDKLTAENAIVREEVAKRLRALIEEKEELRIRHETQVERQKAEFAKLEAEFQRLGLENRLLEERNKKSVEDLTSQQRRVSAENMLDEELHRKELADVRQSREKLQQENDLTREKLRAAEMTNNAEKMALDLEMQRLSADGMRLKSEREILEDKLARLRNDIESRTRREEWRNEANREPVVLKEPFEQGVLTISDRRISLNGVIVRGVSDFVSERIDYLNNVSDDPIFLVIDRCPGGSVMEGYRIVKAMQSSKAPVHVVVKSFAASMCAVITTLAARSYVYPNAIILHHQMSTVLWGNMTQNKEQLEIAKEWWRRLAEPVAKRMGTDLDGLVKRMYAKNSDGDWEEFGDGAVAVKWATHLVNEVRETGVVKKPDDAKKPNPGLTPFSLEERSDEKGERYMRLPRLDPFDLYWVYNPDRYYR
;
A
#
# COMPACT_ATOMS: atom_id res chain seq x y z
N MET A 1 -29.03 9.27 -39.95
CA MET A 1 -27.64 9.21 -39.42
C MET A 1 -27.70 9.09 -37.89
N THR A 2 -26.62 8.61 -37.29
CA THR A 2 -26.50 8.15 -35.89
C THR A 2 -25.92 9.22 -34.95
N PRO A 3 -25.85 8.99 -33.62
CA PRO A 3 -26.78 8.24 -32.76
C PRO A 3 -27.13 8.99 -31.45
N GLY A 4 -28.11 8.47 -30.69
CA GLY A 4 -28.17 8.66 -29.24
C GLY A 4 -27.70 7.40 -28.52
N GLY A 5 -27.11 7.54 -27.33
CA GLY A 5 -26.83 6.44 -26.40
C GLY A 5 -27.46 6.73 -25.04
N PRO A 6 -27.94 5.71 -24.32
CA PRO A 6 -27.48 5.55 -22.93
C PRO A 6 -27.40 4.08 -22.45
N PHE A 7 -27.07 3.92 -21.16
CA PHE A 7 -27.15 2.73 -20.30
C PHE A 7 -26.03 1.68 -20.35
N MET A 8 -25.09 1.90 -19.43
CA MET A 8 -24.25 0.88 -18.81
C MET A 8 -25.09 -0.02 -17.87
N ARG A 9 -24.93 -1.34 -17.96
CA ARG A 9 -25.39 -2.30 -16.93
C ARG A 9 -24.27 -3.29 -16.64
N LEU A 10 -23.93 -3.44 -15.36
CA LEU A 10 -22.99 -4.43 -14.84
C LEU A 10 -23.65 -5.13 -13.65
N THR A 11 -23.63 -6.46 -13.66
CA THR A 11 -24.07 -7.30 -12.54
C THR A 11 -23.06 -8.43 -12.35
N PRO A 12 -22.60 -8.70 -11.11
CA PRO A 12 -21.57 -9.70 -10.84
C PRO A 12 -22.16 -11.09 -10.62
N PHE A 13 -21.36 -12.15 -10.81
CA PHE A 13 -21.37 -13.37 -9.99
C PHE A 13 -20.11 -14.21 -10.24
N LEU A 14 -19.45 -14.69 -9.18
CA LEU A 14 -18.36 -15.67 -9.25
C LEU A 14 -18.30 -16.48 -7.95
N ALA A 15 -18.48 -17.81 -8.04
CA ALA A 15 -18.32 -18.75 -6.94
C ALA A 15 -18.01 -20.16 -7.52
N VAL A 16 -16.83 -20.77 -7.26
CA VAL A 16 -16.50 -21.70 -6.14
C VAL A 16 -16.60 -23.19 -6.58
N VAL A 17 -16.04 -24.12 -5.78
CA VAL A 17 -15.85 -25.59 -5.99
C VAL A 17 -14.50 -25.91 -6.69
N LEU A 18 -13.43 -26.31 -5.98
CA LEU A 18 -13.08 -27.65 -5.41
C LEU A 18 -12.74 -28.69 -6.52
N LEU A 19 -11.81 -29.67 -6.41
CA LEU A 19 -11.01 -30.24 -5.30
C LEU A 19 -9.86 -31.10 -5.89
N SER A 20 -8.68 -31.24 -5.25
CA SER A 20 -7.89 -32.52 -5.15
C SER A 20 -6.45 -32.40 -4.58
N VAL A 21 -6.12 -33.37 -3.71
CA VAL A 21 -4.83 -33.81 -3.07
C VAL A 21 -5.10 -35.32 -2.71
N PRO A 22 -4.17 -36.26 -2.37
CA PRO A 22 -2.75 -36.15 -1.98
C PRO A 22 -1.79 -37.31 -2.41
N ALA A 23 -0.53 -37.27 -1.94
CA ALA A 23 0.34 -38.40 -1.48
C ALA A 23 1.64 -37.81 -0.88
N LEU A 24 2.07 -38.10 0.37
CA LEU A 24 2.81 -39.26 0.90
C LEU A 24 4.22 -39.47 0.27
N ALA A 25 5.31 -39.80 1.01
CA ALA A 25 5.43 -40.34 2.38
C ALA A 25 6.74 -39.89 3.12
N ALA A 26 6.97 -40.46 4.33
CA ALA A 26 8.16 -40.34 5.20
C ALA A 26 8.26 -41.64 6.08
N PRO A 27 9.09 -41.81 7.15
CA PRO A 27 10.29 -41.09 7.64
C PRO A 27 11.46 -42.03 8.13
N SER A 28 12.50 -41.46 8.78
CA SER A 28 13.30 -42.07 9.91
C SER A 28 14.30 -43.24 9.66
N PRO A 29 15.21 -43.59 10.62
CA PRO A 29 15.94 -42.78 11.64
C PRO A 29 17.46 -43.12 11.78
N VAL A 30 18.13 -42.53 12.79
CA VAL A 30 19.54 -42.75 13.23
C VAL A 30 19.66 -43.89 14.26
N PRO A 31 20.87 -44.45 14.53
CA PRO A 31 21.40 -44.40 15.91
C PRO A 31 22.92 -44.12 16.06
N ARG A 32 23.37 -43.91 17.31
CA ARG A 32 24.78 -43.69 17.74
C ARG A 32 25.30 -44.87 18.62
N PRO A 33 26.62 -44.98 18.86
CA PRO A 33 27.25 -46.10 19.59
C PRO A 33 27.30 -45.91 21.13
N PRO A 34 27.73 -46.94 21.88
CA PRO A 34 28.74 -46.70 22.92
C PRO A 34 29.77 -47.84 23.17
N ALA A 35 30.95 -47.45 23.69
CA ALA A 35 31.79 -48.12 24.72
C ALA A 35 32.28 -49.60 24.60
N ALA A 36 33.27 -50.11 25.35
CA ALA A 36 34.54 -49.60 25.92
C ALA A 36 35.27 -50.73 26.70
N ALA A 37 36.52 -50.46 27.14
CA ALA A 37 37.32 -51.19 28.17
C ALA A 37 38.01 -52.53 27.81
N GLY A 38 39.24 -52.73 28.34
CA GLY A 38 40.02 -53.98 28.25
C GLY A 38 41.56 -53.81 28.31
N SER A 39 42.16 -53.91 29.50
CA SER A 39 43.62 -53.92 29.79
C SER A 39 43.85 -54.66 31.12
N PRO A 40 45.08 -54.90 31.66
CA PRO A 40 46.45 -54.68 31.12
C PRO A 40 47.14 -56.07 30.84
N ALA A 41 48.36 -56.52 31.22
CA ALA A 41 49.49 -56.00 32.03
C ALA A 41 50.81 -56.78 31.80
N GLU A 42 51.93 -56.23 32.28
CA GLU A 42 53.20 -56.93 32.61
C GLU A 42 53.22 -57.31 34.12
N PRO A 43 54.25 -57.99 34.71
CA PRO A 43 55.45 -57.26 35.18
C PRO A 43 56.81 -58.04 35.41
N ALA A 44 57.91 -57.27 35.31
CA ALA A 44 59.05 -57.13 36.27
C ALA A 44 60.01 -58.28 36.76
N THR A 45 61.29 -58.15 36.33
CA THR A 45 62.57 -57.98 37.11
C THR A 45 63.12 -58.95 38.22
N SER A 46 64.45 -58.82 38.42
CA SER A 46 65.27 -59.05 39.65
C SER A 46 66.07 -60.37 39.83
N THR A 47 66.94 -60.41 40.85
CA THR A 47 68.42 -60.50 40.73
C THR A 47 69.16 -60.96 42.01
N GLY A 48 70.23 -61.78 41.89
CA GLY A 48 71.32 -62.01 42.90
C GLY A 48 71.02 -62.96 44.08
N THR A 49 71.94 -63.33 45.02
CA THR A 49 73.44 -63.33 45.09
C THR A 49 73.94 -64.06 46.38
N ALA A 50 75.28 -64.31 46.50
CA ALA A 50 76.07 -64.73 47.71
C ALA A 50 75.93 -66.20 48.22
N LYS A 51 76.84 -66.83 49.00
CA LYS A 51 78.07 -66.49 49.82
C LYS A 51 79.03 -67.74 49.80
N SER A 52 80.14 -68.01 50.54
CA SER A 52 80.98 -67.47 51.66
C SER A 52 82.43 -68.11 51.58
N SER A 53 83.55 -67.58 52.12
CA SER A 53 84.11 -67.51 53.51
C SER A 53 84.76 -68.82 54.08
N ALA A 54 85.90 -68.88 54.83
CA ALA A 54 86.78 -67.84 55.42
C ALA A 54 88.21 -68.33 55.93
N THR A 55 89.24 -67.44 55.99
CA THR A 55 90.33 -67.26 57.03
C THR A 55 91.42 -68.36 57.33
N LEU A 56 92.64 -68.16 57.92
CA LEU A 56 93.50 -67.01 58.40
C LEU A 56 95.02 -67.40 58.69
N SER A 57 95.97 -66.42 58.67
CA SER A 57 97.30 -66.19 59.37
C SER A 57 98.22 -67.31 59.95
N GLY A 58 99.57 -67.18 60.17
CA GLY A 58 100.59 -66.13 59.88
C GLY A 58 101.89 -66.15 60.78
N TRP A 59 103.02 -65.54 60.31
CA TRP A 59 104.30 -65.14 61.02
C TRP A 59 105.37 -66.21 61.42
N THR A 60 106.59 -65.90 61.96
CA THR A 60 107.85 -65.19 61.47
C THR A 60 109.07 -65.41 62.45
N VAL A 61 110.21 -64.66 62.36
CA VAL A 61 111.29 -64.33 63.37
C VAL A 61 112.80 -64.41 62.86
N THR A 62 113.86 -64.70 63.66
CA THR A 62 115.25 -64.09 63.56
C THR A 62 116.50 -64.86 64.11
N MET A 63 117.68 -64.67 63.48
CA MET A 63 119.10 -64.46 63.98
C MET A 63 119.97 -65.48 64.78
N THR A 64 121.32 -65.39 64.61
CA THR A 64 122.40 -66.15 65.32
C THR A 64 123.77 -65.40 65.45
N PRO A 65 124.71 -65.79 66.36
CA PRO A 65 126.09 -65.23 66.60
C PRO A 65 127.24 -66.22 66.15
N PRO A 66 128.57 -66.18 66.54
CA PRO A 66 129.33 -65.37 67.52
C PRO A 66 130.78 -64.86 67.11
N ALA A 67 131.88 -65.50 67.60
CA ALA A 67 133.26 -65.02 67.85
C ALA A 67 134.23 -66.21 68.18
N ALA A 68 135.59 -66.18 68.23
CA ALA A 68 136.69 -65.28 67.77
C ALA A 68 138.08 -65.96 68.02
N LEU A 69 139.21 -65.21 67.93
CA LEU A 69 140.63 -65.52 68.34
C LEU A 69 141.50 -66.37 67.37
N GLU A 70 142.84 -66.20 67.20
CA GLU A 70 143.79 -65.08 67.50
C GLU A 70 145.17 -65.32 66.78
N ALA A 71 145.97 -64.27 66.50
CA ALA A 71 147.41 -64.37 66.14
C ALA A 71 148.16 -63.01 66.32
N PRO A 72 149.39 -62.95 66.90
CA PRO A 72 150.03 -61.67 67.24
C PRO A 72 151.31 -61.28 66.45
N LYS A 73 151.42 -59.97 66.18
CA LYS A 73 152.66 -59.14 66.15
C LYS A 73 153.87 -59.59 65.30
N GLY A 74 153.92 -59.09 64.06
CA GLY A 74 155.08 -58.31 63.61
C GLY A 74 154.71 -56.81 63.64
N PRO A 75 155.59 -55.88 64.04
CA PRO A 75 155.27 -54.45 64.14
C PRO A 75 155.41 -53.69 62.79
N SER A 76 154.87 -52.47 62.77
CA SER A 76 155.14 -51.37 61.81
C SER A 76 154.98 -51.65 60.30
N GLU A 77 153.90 -51.08 59.75
CA GLU A 77 153.95 -50.16 58.59
C GLU A 77 154.32 -50.72 57.18
N GLU A 78 153.27 -50.91 56.34
CA GLU A 78 153.23 -50.71 54.88
C GLU A 78 153.99 -51.68 53.88
N ARG A 79 153.40 -52.86 53.46
CA ARG A 79 153.43 -53.57 52.09
C ARG A 79 153.43 -55.21 51.98
N LEU A 80 152.29 -56.00 52.09
CA LEU A 80 151.78 -57.31 51.39
C LEU A 80 152.22 -58.88 51.57
N ALA A 81 151.27 -59.91 51.42
CA ALA A 81 151.27 -61.28 50.65
C ALA A 81 151.03 -62.80 51.22
N LEU A 82 150.20 -63.68 50.52
CA LEU A 82 150.09 -65.22 50.19
C LEU A 82 150.05 -66.45 51.25
N ASP A 83 149.81 -67.82 51.06
CA ASP A 83 149.07 -68.92 50.22
C ASP A 83 149.28 -70.42 50.84
N LYS A 84 148.92 -71.75 50.53
CA LYS A 84 148.00 -72.78 49.79
C LYS A 84 148.32 -74.31 50.26
N LEU A 85 147.88 -75.60 49.95
CA LEU A 85 146.82 -76.55 49.33
C LEU A 85 147.11 -78.11 49.73
N THR A 86 146.64 -79.39 49.42
CA THR A 86 145.74 -80.29 48.52
C THR A 86 145.60 -81.85 49.00
N ALA A 87 144.74 -82.82 48.49
CA ALA A 87 144.63 -84.34 48.84
C ALA A 87 143.77 -85.38 47.94
N GLU A 88 143.80 -86.76 48.10
CA GLU A 88 143.00 -87.89 47.34
C GLU A 88 143.08 -89.43 47.87
N ASN A 89 142.17 -90.45 47.56
CA ASN A 89 142.27 -92.02 47.70
C ASN A 89 141.01 -93.01 47.37
N ALA A 90 141.14 -94.33 46.93
CA ALA A 90 140.03 -95.41 46.76
C ALA A 90 140.37 -96.99 46.52
N ILE A 91 139.43 -98.03 46.67
CA ILE A 91 139.59 -99.56 46.39
C ILE A 91 138.31 -100.57 46.44
N VAL A 92 138.24 -101.81 45.78
CA VAL A 92 137.20 -102.96 45.94
C VAL A 92 137.47 -104.42 45.27
N ARG A 93 136.67 -105.56 45.45
CA ARG A 93 136.89 -107.02 44.93
C ARG A 93 135.77 -108.08 44.38
N GLU A 94 135.50 -109.32 44.93
CA GLU A 94 135.34 -110.70 44.22
C GLU A 94 134.02 -111.66 44.26
N GLU A 95 134.07 -113.03 44.05
CA GLU A 95 132.99 -114.14 43.91
C GLU A 95 132.11 -114.15 42.63
N VAL A 96 132.52 -113.33 41.67
CA VAL A 96 131.63 -112.78 40.62
C VAL A 96 131.29 -113.71 39.44
N ALA A 97 132.20 -114.64 39.09
CA ALA A 97 132.24 -115.24 37.75
C ALA A 97 130.99 -116.05 37.34
N LYS A 98 130.31 -116.72 38.27
CA LYS A 98 129.20 -117.65 37.96
C LYS A 98 127.84 -116.94 37.79
N ARG A 99 127.63 -115.80 38.47
CA ARG A 99 126.44 -114.93 38.29
C ARG A 99 126.43 -114.23 36.93
N LEU A 100 127.61 -113.98 36.35
CA LEU A 100 127.75 -113.12 35.16
C LEU A 100 127.09 -113.70 33.90
N ARG A 101 126.99 -115.03 33.75
CA ARG A 101 126.44 -115.65 32.52
C ARG A 101 124.91 -115.57 32.42
N ALA A 102 124.18 -115.76 33.52
CA ALA A 102 122.71 -115.70 33.51
C ALA A 102 122.17 -114.30 33.19
N LEU A 103 122.87 -113.25 33.64
CA LEU A 103 122.52 -111.85 33.40
C LEU A 103 122.74 -111.37 31.94
N ILE A 104 123.32 -112.20 31.07
CA ILE A 104 123.60 -111.82 29.68
C ILE A 104 122.41 -112.14 28.75
N GLU A 105 121.71 -113.26 28.96
CA GLU A 105 120.55 -113.62 28.13
C GLU A 105 119.33 -112.72 28.43
N GLU A 106 119.05 -112.46 29.72
CA GLU A 106 117.93 -111.58 30.16
C GLU A 106 118.07 -110.13 29.63
N LYS A 107 119.30 -109.65 29.49
CA LYS A 107 119.60 -108.30 29.00
C LYS A 107 119.19 -108.10 27.53
N GLU A 108 119.39 -109.11 26.69
CA GLU A 108 119.31 -108.94 25.24
C GLU A 108 117.86 -109.00 24.73
N GLU A 109 116.98 -109.78 25.39
CA GLU A 109 115.53 -109.74 25.16
C GLU A 109 114.93 -108.35 25.46
N LEU A 110 115.35 -107.71 26.56
CA LEU A 110 114.81 -106.42 26.98
C LEU A 110 115.14 -105.29 25.99
N ARG A 111 116.31 -105.34 25.32
CA ARG A 111 116.70 -104.30 24.36
C ARG A 111 115.79 -104.27 23.13
N ILE A 112 115.46 -105.43 22.57
CA ILE A 112 114.62 -105.56 21.36
C ILE A 112 113.21 -105.01 21.60
N ARG A 113 112.64 -105.24 22.79
CA ARG A 113 111.30 -104.71 23.16
C ARG A 113 111.30 -103.18 23.23
N HIS A 114 112.33 -102.58 23.84
CA HIS A 114 112.46 -101.13 23.95
C HIS A 114 112.60 -100.46 22.58
N GLU A 115 113.46 -101.01 21.71
CA GLU A 115 113.73 -100.48 20.37
C GLU A 115 112.47 -100.48 19.48
N THR A 116 111.66 -101.55 19.56
CA THR A 116 110.37 -101.68 18.86
C THR A 116 109.33 -100.65 19.32
N GLN A 117 109.37 -100.23 20.59
CA GLN A 117 108.37 -99.32 21.16
C GLN A 117 108.61 -97.85 20.76
N VAL A 118 109.87 -97.45 20.54
CA VAL A 118 110.25 -96.06 20.19
C VAL A 118 109.76 -95.67 18.79
N GLU A 119 109.97 -96.51 17.77
CA GLU A 119 109.50 -96.21 16.40
C GLU A 119 107.97 -96.13 16.32
N ARG A 120 107.27 -96.96 17.11
CA ARG A 120 105.80 -96.91 17.16
C ARG A 120 105.26 -95.59 17.73
N GLN A 121 106.00 -94.93 18.61
CA GLN A 121 105.63 -93.60 19.13
C GLN A 121 105.93 -92.47 18.13
N LYS A 122 107.02 -92.54 17.35
CA LYS A 122 107.30 -91.56 16.29
C LYS A 122 106.19 -91.49 15.23
N ALA A 123 105.69 -92.67 14.81
CA ALA A 123 104.67 -92.77 13.77
C ALA A 123 103.32 -92.14 14.16
N GLU A 124 102.94 -92.18 15.44
CA GLU A 124 101.74 -91.51 15.96
C GLU A 124 101.94 -89.98 16.03
N PHE A 125 103.09 -89.52 16.51
CA PHE A 125 103.36 -88.08 16.68
C PHE A 125 103.30 -87.32 15.34
N ALA A 126 103.84 -87.91 14.27
CA ALA A 126 103.85 -87.32 12.94
C ALA A 126 102.43 -87.16 12.32
N LYS A 127 101.44 -87.95 12.76
CA LYS A 127 100.04 -87.76 12.34
C LYS A 127 99.39 -86.55 13.01
N LEU A 128 99.56 -86.41 14.33
CA LEU A 128 98.95 -85.33 15.11
C LEU A 128 99.41 -83.95 14.62
N GLU A 129 100.70 -83.81 14.28
CA GLU A 129 101.26 -82.54 13.81
C GLU A 129 100.65 -82.10 12.45
N ALA A 130 100.39 -83.04 11.55
CA ALA A 130 99.72 -82.76 10.27
C ALA A 130 98.24 -82.35 10.46
N GLU A 131 97.54 -82.92 11.44
CA GLU A 131 96.13 -82.60 11.72
C GLU A 131 95.98 -81.22 12.39
N PHE A 132 96.91 -80.87 13.30
CA PHE A 132 97.00 -79.54 13.91
C PHE A 132 97.20 -78.42 12.88
N GLN A 133 98.11 -78.63 11.90
CA GLN A 133 98.33 -77.69 10.79
C GLN A 133 97.05 -77.43 9.97
N ARG A 134 96.22 -78.45 9.76
CA ARG A 134 94.97 -78.32 8.99
C ARG A 134 93.94 -77.43 9.69
N LEU A 135 93.69 -77.70 10.98
CA LEU A 135 92.76 -76.91 11.80
C LEU A 135 93.22 -75.44 11.95
N GLY A 136 94.54 -75.22 12.03
CA GLY A 136 95.16 -73.90 12.06
C GLY A 136 95.01 -73.07 10.77
N LEU A 137 94.56 -73.66 9.66
CA LEU A 137 94.16 -72.94 8.44
C LEU A 137 92.64 -72.76 8.35
N GLU A 138 91.88 -73.76 8.77
CA GLU A 138 90.41 -73.77 8.75
C GLU A 138 89.81 -72.63 9.60
N ASN A 139 90.36 -72.39 10.80
CA ASN A 139 89.94 -71.27 11.67
C ASN A 139 90.21 -69.88 11.05
N ARG A 140 91.39 -69.67 10.43
CA ARG A 140 91.73 -68.36 9.81
C ARG A 140 90.83 -68.01 8.63
N LEU A 141 90.34 -69.02 7.90
CA LEU A 141 89.40 -68.83 6.80
C LEU A 141 87.99 -68.46 7.31
N LEU A 142 87.60 -68.96 8.49
CA LEU A 142 86.37 -68.56 9.19
C LEU A 142 86.42 -67.12 9.72
N GLU A 143 87.55 -66.68 10.27
CA GLU A 143 87.70 -65.32 10.82
C GLU A 143 87.48 -64.23 9.77
N GLU A 144 88.17 -64.29 8.62
CA GLU A 144 87.97 -63.31 7.53
C GLU A 144 86.55 -63.38 6.93
N ARG A 145 85.93 -64.57 6.90
CA ARG A 145 84.55 -64.73 6.42
C ARG A 145 83.53 -64.07 7.35
N ASN A 146 83.71 -64.20 8.66
CA ASN A 146 82.86 -63.54 9.67
C ASN A 146 83.05 -62.01 9.63
N LYS A 147 84.29 -61.54 9.58
CA LYS A 147 84.65 -60.12 9.49
C LYS A 147 83.94 -59.41 8.33
N LYS A 148 83.99 -59.99 7.13
CA LYS A 148 83.28 -59.45 5.96
C LYS A 148 81.75 -59.38 6.16
N SER A 149 81.16 -60.39 6.78
CA SER A 149 79.71 -60.40 7.07
C SER A 149 79.29 -59.31 8.06
N VAL A 150 80.18 -58.90 8.97
CA VAL A 150 79.92 -57.78 9.90
C VAL A 150 79.98 -56.44 9.18
N GLU A 151 80.92 -56.26 8.26
CA GLU A 151 81.06 -55.03 7.46
C GLU A 151 79.82 -54.78 6.57
N ASP A 152 79.34 -55.81 5.85
CA ASP A 152 78.14 -55.70 5.00
C ASP A 152 76.87 -55.33 5.82
N LEU A 153 76.64 -55.98 6.97
CA LEU A 153 75.51 -55.68 7.85
C LEU A 153 75.60 -54.26 8.44
N THR A 154 76.81 -53.82 8.83
CA THR A 154 77.03 -52.46 9.35
C THR A 154 76.75 -51.39 8.29
N SER A 155 77.00 -51.70 7.02
CA SER A 155 76.67 -50.83 5.88
C SER A 155 75.15 -50.70 5.69
N GLN A 156 74.42 -51.83 5.73
CA GLN A 156 72.94 -51.83 5.61
C GLN A 156 72.26 -51.08 6.77
N GLN A 157 72.73 -51.30 8.01
CA GLN A 157 72.22 -50.61 9.22
C GLN A 157 72.27 -49.08 9.06
N ARG A 158 73.39 -48.55 8.54
CA ARG A 158 73.57 -47.11 8.31
C ARG A 158 72.63 -46.54 7.25
N ARG A 159 72.40 -47.29 6.16
CA ARG A 159 71.51 -46.86 5.08
C ARG A 159 70.06 -46.73 5.56
N VAL A 160 69.51 -47.78 6.18
CA VAL A 160 68.12 -47.77 6.68
C VAL A 160 67.92 -46.69 7.75
N SER A 161 68.92 -46.47 8.61
CA SER A 161 68.87 -45.38 9.59
C SER A 161 68.80 -43.98 8.96
N ALA A 162 69.42 -43.77 7.80
CA ALA A 162 69.39 -42.49 7.09
C ALA A 162 68.09 -42.29 6.30
N GLU A 163 67.56 -43.36 5.68
CA GLU A 163 66.27 -43.35 4.98
C GLU A 163 65.12 -43.03 5.96
N ASN A 164 65.07 -43.68 7.13
CA ASN A 164 64.06 -43.41 8.16
C ASN A 164 64.09 -41.95 8.67
N MET A 165 65.29 -41.37 8.88
CA MET A 165 65.41 -39.98 9.37
C MET A 165 64.86 -38.96 8.36
N LEU A 166 65.00 -39.21 7.06
CA LEU A 166 64.48 -38.34 6.02
C LEU A 166 62.94 -38.37 5.97
N ASP A 167 62.35 -39.56 6.05
CA ASP A 167 60.90 -39.73 6.07
C ASP A 167 60.26 -39.10 7.32
N GLU A 168 60.91 -39.17 8.49
CA GLU A 168 60.44 -38.48 9.69
C GLU A 168 60.39 -36.95 9.54
N GLU A 169 61.38 -36.33 8.89
CA GLU A 169 61.35 -34.88 8.62
C GLU A 169 60.28 -34.49 7.59
N LEU A 170 60.11 -35.30 6.53
CA LEU A 170 59.06 -35.10 5.53
C LEU A 170 57.66 -35.18 6.16
N HIS A 171 57.37 -36.25 6.90
CA HIS A 171 56.09 -36.41 7.61
C HIS A 171 55.85 -35.30 8.64
N ARG A 172 56.89 -34.87 9.37
CA ARG A 172 56.81 -33.73 10.30
C ARG A 172 56.42 -32.44 9.58
N LYS A 173 56.96 -32.20 8.38
CA LYS A 173 56.65 -31.01 7.57
C LYS A 173 55.22 -31.05 7.05
N GLU A 174 54.79 -32.16 6.44
CA GLU A 174 53.41 -32.31 5.95
C GLU A 174 52.38 -32.16 7.08
N LEU A 175 52.65 -32.74 8.26
CA LEU A 175 51.82 -32.54 9.45
C LEU A 175 51.77 -31.07 9.91
N ALA A 176 52.83 -30.28 9.74
CA ALA A 176 52.83 -28.86 10.05
C ALA A 176 52.01 -28.05 9.03
N ASP A 177 52.18 -28.32 7.73
CA ASP A 177 51.46 -27.62 6.65
C ASP A 177 49.95 -27.93 6.69
N VAL A 178 49.57 -29.19 6.99
CA VAL A 178 48.17 -29.60 7.20
C VAL A 178 47.57 -28.97 8.46
N ARG A 179 48.33 -28.87 9.57
CA ARG A 179 47.88 -28.17 10.78
C ARG A 179 47.64 -26.68 10.52
N GLN A 180 48.59 -25.99 9.90
CA GLN A 180 48.44 -24.56 9.57
C GLN A 180 47.26 -24.32 8.62
N SER A 181 47.05 -25.20 7.64
CA SER A 181 45.91 -25.13 6.72
C SER A 181 44.57 -25.33 7.44
N ARG A 182 44.50 -26.31 8.36
CA ARG A 182 43.34 -26.52 9.21
C ARG A 182 43.06 -25.34 10.15
N GLU A 183 44.08 -24.75 10.76
CA GLU A 183 43.95 -23.60 11.66
C GLU A 183 43.43 -22.36 10.91
N LYS A 184 43.95 -22.07 9.72
CA LYS A 184 43.44 -21.02 8.83
C LYS A 184 41.97 -21.25 8.47
N LEU A 185 41.63 -22.44 7.97
CA LEU A 185 40.24 -22.79 7.63
C LEU A 185 39.31 -22.72 8.84
N GLN A 186 39.78 -23.06 10.04
CA GLN A 186 38.96 -22.96 11.25
C GLN A 186 38.74 -21.49 11.65
N GLN A 187 39.77 -20.64 11.59
CA GLN A 187 39.64 -19.19 11.81
C GLN A 187 38.70 -18.53 10.78
N GLU A 188 38.79 -18.91 9.51
CA GLU A 188 37.89 -18.42 8.45
C GLU A 188 36.43 -18.85 8.68
N ASN A 189 36.20 -20.09 9.12
CA ASN A 189 34.86 -20.59 9.47
C ASN A 189 34.30 -19.89 10.72
N ASP A 190 35.10 -19.71 11.78
CA ASP A 190 34.68 -19.00 12.99
C ASP A 190 34.35 -17.52 12.68
N LEU A 191 35.21 -16.83 11.92
CA LEU A 191 34.97 -15.45 11.46
C LEU A 191 33.72 -15.34 10.56
N THR A 192 33.50 -16.31 9.68
CA THR A 192 32.31 -16.34 8.80
C THR A 192 31.05 -16.59 9.63
N ARG A 193 31.10 -17.46 10.64
CA ARG A 193 30.00 -17.69 11.58
C ARG A 193 29.69 -16.46 12.43
N GLU A 194 30.69 -15.69 12.84
CA GLU A 194 30.47 -14.43 13.56
C GLU A 194 29.89 -13.34 12.67
N LYS A 195 30.37 -13.19 11.43
CA LYS A 195 29.77 -12.29 10.43
C LYS A 195 28.32 -12.66 10.13
N LEU A 196 28.02 -13.95 9.98
CA LEU A 196 26.65 -14.43 9.76
C LEU A 196 25.76 -14.10 10.95
N ARG A 197 26.19 -14.41 12.19
CA ARG A 197 25.44 -14.06 13.42
C ARG A 197 25.22 -12.56 13.57
N ALA A 198 26.21 -11.73 13.22
CA ALA A 198 26.07 -10.28 13.25
C ALA A 198 25.02 -9.81 12.24
N ALA A 199 25.04 -10.33 11.01
CA ALA A 199 24.04 -10.03 9.98
C ALA A 199 22.64 -10.57 10.34
N GLU A 200 22.53 -11.75 10.95
CA GLU A 200 21.27 -12.27 11.49
C GLU A 200 20.72 -11.35 12.59
N MET A 201 21.57 -10.84 13.48
CA MET A 201 21.16 -9.91 14.53
C MET A 201 20.75 -8.54 13.99
N THR A 202 21.44 -7.98 13.00
CA THR A 202 21.00 -6.72 12.35
C THR A 202 19.70 -6.92 11.58
N ASN A 203 19.58 -7.97 10.79
CA ASN A 203 18.36 -8.26 10.02
C ASN A 203 17.16 -8.51 10.94
N ASN A 204 17.35 -9.18 12.08
CA ASN A 204 16.29 -9.36 13.08
C ASN A 204 15.92 -8.04 13.78
N ALA A 205 16.90 -7.18 14.10
CA ALA A 205 16.63 -5.87 14.71
C ALA A 205 15.90 -4.92 13.74
N GLU A 206 16.33 -4.87 12.48
CA GLU A 206 15.66 -4.12 11.40
C GLU A 206 14.24 -4.63 11.17
N LYS A 207 14.05 -5.96 11.13
CA LYS A 207 12.72 -6.56 11.04
C LYS A 207 11.84 -6.16 12.23
N MET A 208 12.33 -6.25 13.47
CA MET A 208 11.58 -5.83 14.66
C MET A 208 11.22 -4.33 14.61
N ALA A 209 12.10 -3.47 14.10
CA ALA A 209 11.82 -2.06 13.91
C ALA A 209 10.73 -1.82 12.86
N LEU A 210 10.77 -2.54 11.73
CA LEU A 210 9.75 -2.48 10.69
C LEU A 210 8.40 -3.03 11.16
N ASP A 211 8.38 -4.14 11.91
CA ASP A 211 7.17 -4.72 12.49
C ASP A 211 6.52 -3.76 13.51
N LEU A 212 7.31 -3.07 14.34
CA LEU A 212 6.83 -2.05 15.28
C LEU A 212 6.29 -0.80 14.57
N GLU A 213 6.95 -0.32 13.52
CA GLU A 213 6.46 0.84 12.76
C GLU A 213 5.21 0.50 11.95
N MET A 214 5.11 -0.73 11.42
CA MET A 214 3.90 -1.24 10.79
C MET A 214 2.72 -1.30 11.78
N GLN A 215 2.96 -1.70 13.03
CA GLN A 215 1.94 -1.67 14.09
C GLN A 215 1.48 -0.23 14.41
N ARG A 216 2.40 0.75 14.47
CA ARG A 216 2.07 2.17 14.67
C ARG A 216 1.22 2.72 13.52
N LEU A 217 1.68 2.54 12.27
CA LEU A 217 0.94 2.98 11.08
C LEU A 217 -0.44 2.30 10.97
N SER A 218 -0.56 1.04 11.42
CA SER A 218 -1.86 0.36 11.53
C SER A 218 -2.75 1.02 12.58
N ALA A 219 -2.23 1.35 13.77
CA ALA A 219 -2.98 2.00 14.85
C ALA A 219 -3.40 3.44 14.50
N ASP A 220 -2.52 4.26 13.93
CA ASP A 220 -2.86 5.59 13.42
C ASP A 220 -3.86 5.50 12.25
N GLY A 221 -3.72 4.51 11.36
CA GLY A 221 -4.69 4.22 10.30
C GLY A 221 -6.07 3.86 10.82
N MET A 222 -6.15 3.07 11.90
CA MET A 222 -7.41 2.77 12.61
C MET A 222 -7.99 4.03 13.28
N ARG A 223 -7.17 4.87 13.93
CA ARG A 223 -7.63 6.11 14.56
C ARG A 223 -8.19 7.07 13.50
N LEU A 224 -7.44 7.34 12.44
CA LEU A 224 -7.87 8.20 11.33
C LEU A 224 -9.12 7.67 10.63
N LYS A 225 -9.27 6.35 10.50
CA LYS A 225 -10.51 5.74 10.00
C LYS A 225 -11.70 6.03 10.93
N SER A 226 -11.53 5.84 12.24
CA SER A 226 -12.60 6.11 13.21
C SER A 226 -12.95 7.61 13.30
N GLU A 227 -11.95 8.50 13.26
CA GLU A 227 -12.15 9.95 13.15
C GLU A 227 -12.93 10.31 11.88
N ARG A 228 -12.61 9.68 10.74
CA ARG A 228 -13.34 9.87 9.48
C ARG A 228 -14.78 9.39 9.56
N GLU A 229 -15.02 8.20 10.12
CA GLU A 229 -16.37 7.64 10.33
C GLU A 229 -17.20 8.56 11.24
N ILE A 230 -16.62 9.09 12.32
CA ILE A 230 -17.28 10.08 13.20
C ILE A 230 -17.61 11.40 12.47
N LEU A 231 -16.77 11.83 11.51
CA LEU A 231 -17.03 13.01 10.68
C LEU A 231 -18.07 12.74 9.60
N GLU A 232 -18.07 11.56 8.97
CA GLU A 232 -19.07 11.10 8.02
C GLU A 232 -20.45 11.03 8.70
N ASP A 233 -20.53 10.52 9.93
CA ASP A 233 -21.75 10.46 10.74
C ASP A 233 -22.28 11.86 11.10
N LYS A 234 -21.39 12.80 11.46
CA LYS A 234 -21.74 14.21 11.68
C LYS A 234 -22.26 14.89 10.41
N LEU A 235 -21.61 14.65 9.26
CA LEU A 235 -22.04 15.18 7.97
C LEU A 235 -23.40 14.61 7.54
N ALA A 236 -23.65 13.32 7.77
CA ALA A 236 -24.96 12.70 7.51
C ALA A 236 -26.06 13.32 8.38
N ARG A 237 -25.81 13.49 9.69
CA ARG A 237 -26.75 14.16 10.61
C ARG A 237 -27.05 15.61 10.19
N LEU A 238 -26.03 16.37 9.82
CA LEU A 238 -26.20 17.76 9.36
C LEU A 238 -26.95 17.84 8.02
N ARG A 239 -26.68 16.94 7.07
CA ARG A 239 -27.44 16.85 5.81
C ARG A 239 -28.91 16.54 6.06
N ASN A 240 -29.20 15.55 6.90
CA ASN A 240 -30.58 15.17 7.23
C ASN A 240 -31.33 16.30 7.98
N ASP A 241 -30.66 17.03 8.88
CA ASP A 241 -31.24 18.20 9.52
C ASP A 241 -31.52 19.32 8.50
N ILE A 242 -30.56 19.67 7.63
CA ILE A 242 -30.76 20.63 6.54
C ILE A 242 -31.92 20.22 5.63
N GLU A 243 -31.98 18.98 5.16
CA GLU A 243 -33.08 18.45 4.34
C GLU A 243 -34.42 18.53 5.08
N SER A 244 -34.45 18.20 6.37
CA SER A 244 -35.65 18.34 7.20
C SER A 244 -36.06 19.81 7.40
N ARG A 245 -35.11 20.75 7.42
CA ARG A 245 -35.38 22.19 7.49
C ARG A 245 -35.95 22.66 6.17
N THR A 246 -35.27 22.39 5.05
CA THR A 246 -35.74 22.75 3.70
C THR A 246 -37.16 22.23 3.45
N ARG A 247 -37.46 20.95 3.72
CA ARG A 247 -38.84 20.43 3.59
C ARG A 247 -39.84 21.12 4.51
N ARG A 248 -39.45 21.49 5.74
CA ARG A 248 -40.31 22.28 6.64
C ARG A 248 -40.48 23.73 6.17
N GLU A 249 -39.49 24.30 5.47
CA GLU A 249 -39.56 25.64 4.90
C GLU A 249 -40.46 25.64 3.65
N GLU A 250 -40.30 24.66 2.76
CA GLU A 250 -41.16 24.41 1.60
C GLU A 250 -42.62 24.21 2.05
N TRP A 251 -42.87 23.27 2.97
CA TRP A 251 -44.20 23.03 3.55
C TRP A 251 -44.80 24.28 4.22
N ARG A 252 -43.99 25.12 4.87
CA ARG A 252 -44.44 26.38 5.49
C ARG A 252 -44.66 27.51 4.48
N ASN A 253 -44.03 27.42 3.30
CA ASN A 253 -44.16 28.34 2.19
C ASN A 253 -45.26 27.93 1.20
N GLU A 254 -45.99 26.84 1.46
CA GLU A 254 -47.14 26.40 0.67
C GLU A 254 -48.39 26.23 1.55
N ALA A 255 -49.57 26.38 0.94
CA ALA A 255 -50.85 26.27 1.62
C ALA A 255 -51.27 24.82 1.94
N ASN A 256 -50.55 23.84 1.37
CA ASN A 256 -50.78 22.39 1.52
C ASN A 256 -52.25 21.98 1.29
N ARG A 257 -52.86 22.55 0.25
CA ARG A 257 -54.20 22.25 -0.25
C ARG A 257 -54.17 22.21 -1.77
N GLU A 258 -54.94 21.29 -2.34
CA GLU A 258 -55.10 21.18 -3.79
C GLU A 258 -56.00 22.32 -4.32
N PRO A 259 -55.71 22.90 -5.50
CA PRO A 259 -56.57 23.87 -6.16
C PRO A 259 -57.95 23.30 -6.48
N VAL A 260 -59.01 24.11 -6.34
CA VAL A 260 -60.39 23.67 -6.58
C VAL A 260 -60.75 23.90 -8.04
N VAL A 261 -60.76 22.82 -8.83
CA VAL A 261 -61.15 22.84 -10.25
C VAL A 261 -62.67 22.59 -10.36
N LEU A 262 -63.41 23.55 -10.93
CA LEU A 262 -64.86 23.45 -11.14
C LEU A 262 -65.21 23.52 -12.63
N LYS A 263 -66.13 22.67 -13.09
CA LYS A 263 -66.70 22.74 -14.45
C LYS A 263 -67.53 24.01 -14.68
N GLU A 264 -68.31 24.38 -13.67
CA GLU A 264 -69.08 25.63 -13.61
C GLU A 264 -68.50 26.48 -12.48
N PRO A 265 -67.57 27.43 -12.77
CA PRO A 265 -66.77 28.09 -11.75
C PRO A 265 -67.43 29.33 -11.11
N PHE A 266 -68.62 29.72 -11.57
CA PHE A 266 -69.30 30.94 -11.14
C PHE A 266 -70.66 30.61 -10.53
N GLU A 267 -70.83 30.96 -9.26
CA GLU A 267 -72.08 30.75 -8.50
C GLU A 267 -72.36 31.96 -7.61
N GLN A 268 -73.60 32.45 -7.61
CA GLN A 268 -74.11 33.49 -6.67
C GLN A 268 -73.23 34.76 -6.57
N GLY A 269 -72.54 35.14 -7.66
CA GLY A 269 -71.65 36.31 -7.70
C GLY A 269 -70.19 36.02 -7.31
N VAL A 270 -69.86 34.79 -6.90
CA VAL A 270 -68.50 34.34 -6.58
C VAL A 270 -67.94 33.56 -7.76
N LEU A 271 -66.73 33.91 -8.21
CA LEU A 271 -65.97 33.17 -9.21
C LEU A 271 -64.80 32.41 -8.54
N THR A 272 -64.76 31.10 -8.68
CA THR A 272 -63.64 30.27 -8.22
C THR A 272 -62.66 30.01 -9.36
N ILE A 273 -61.39 30.36 -9.16
CA ILE A 273 -60.30 30.18 -10.12
C ILE A 273 -59.33 29.14 -9.54
N SER A 274 -58.89 28.17 -10.34
CA SER A 274 -57.88 27.18 -9.95
C SER A 274 -56.46 27.62 -10.35
N ASP A 275 -55.50 26.72 -10.23
CA ASP A 275 -54.15 26.81 -10.82
C ASP A 275 -54.13 26.92 -12.36
N ARG A 276 -55.24 26.63 -13.05
CA ARG A 276 -55.42 26.75 -14.51
C ARG A 276 -55.55 28.22 -14.97
N ARG A 277 -54.67 29.08 -14.44
CA ARG A 277 -54.68 30.54 -14.52
C ARG A 277 -53.54 31.05 -15.40
N ILE A 278 -53.86 31.96 -16.31
CA ILE A 278 -52.92 32.67 -17.18
C ILE A 278 -53.06 34.16 -16.90
N SER A 279 -51.98 34.87 -16.53
CA SER A 279 -52.04 36.33 -16.40
C SER A 279 -51.87 37.01 -17.76
N LEU A 280 -52.75 37.96 -18.08
CA LEU A 280 -52.61 38.90 -19.20
C LEU A 280 -52.57 40.33 -18.65
N ASN A 281 -51.38 40.76 -18.25
CA ASN A 281 -51.14 42.06 -17.61
C ASN A 281 -50.07 42.86 -18.37
N GLY A 282 -50.17 44.18 -18.34
CA GLY A 282 -49.29 45.09 -19.10
C GLY A 282 -49.68 45.20 -20.57
N VAL A 283 -48.81 45.83 -21.39
CA VAL A 283 -49.08 46.07 -22.82
C VAL A 283 -48.93 44.78 -23.63
N ILE A 284 -49.90 44.50 -24.51
CA ILE A 284 -49.83 43.38 -25.45
C ILE A 284 -48.78 43.70 -26.53
N VAL A 285 -47.60 43.11 -26.42
CA VAL A 285 -46.46 43.26 -27.34
C VAL A 285 -46.03 41.90 -27.90
N ARG A 286 -45.07 41.89 -28.82
CA ARG A 286 -44.51 40.67 -29.42
C ARG A 286 -44.11 39.66 -28.33
N GLY A 287 -44.60 38.43 -28.45
CA GLY A 287 -44.31 37.35 -27.49
C GLY A 287 -45.35 37.19 -26.38
N VAL A 288 -46.26 38.17 -26.18
CA VAL A 288 -47.38 38.01 -25.24
C VAL A 288 -48.37 36.98 -25.77
N SER A 289 -48.58 36.89 -27.08
CA SER A 289 -49.43 35.85 -27.66
C SER A 289 -48.79 34.47 -27.66
N ASP A 290 -47.45 34.38 -27.81
CA ASP A 290 -46.71 33.14 -27.62
C ASP A 290 -46.85 32.66 -26.17
N PHE A 291 -46.60 33.54 -25.20
CA PHE A 291 -46.77 33.27 -23.78
C PHE A 291 -48.17 32.72 -23.47
N VAL A 292 -49.24 33.38 -23.89
CA VAL A 292 -50.62 32.92 -23.60
C VAL A 292 -50.93 31.60 -24.29
N SER A 293 -50.54 31.44 -25.57
CA SER A 293 -50.83 30.21 -26.34
C SER A 293 -50.15 28.98 -25.73
N GLU A 294 -48.87 29.09 -25.36
CA GLU A 294 -48.12 28.02 -24.69
C GLU A 294 -48.80 27.52 -23.41
N ARG A 295 -49.41 28.41 -22.61
CA ARG A 295 -50.13 28.00 -21.39
C ARG A 295 -51.48 27.38 -21.73
N ILE A 296 -52.19 27.88 -22.75
CA ILE A 296 -53.43 27.26 -23.24
C ILE A 296 -53.15 25.83 -23.71
N ASP A 297 -52.13 25.63 -24.54
CA ASP A 297 -51.75 24.32 -25.06
C ASP A 297 -51.26 23.37 -23.96
N TYR A 298 -50.44 23.86 -23.02
CA TYR A 298 -50.03 23.07 -21.84
C TYR A 298 -51.25 22.65 -20.99
N LEU A 299 -52.15 23.58 -20.65
CA LEU A 299 -53.30 23.30 -19.79
C LEU A 299 -54.33 22.38 -20.48
N ASN A 300 -54.48 22.46 -21.81
CA ASN A 300 -55.25 21.52 -22.62
C ASN A 300 -54.69 20.09 -22.59
N ASN A 301 -53.35 19.94 -22.50
CA ASN A 301 -52.71 18.63 -22.34
C ASN A 301 -52.82 18.08 -20.91
N VAL A 302 -53.13 18.92 -19.91
CA VAL A 302 -53.39 18.50 -18.51
C VAL A 302 -54.84 18.07 -18.31
N SER A 303 -55.82 18.88 -18.74
CA SER A 303 -57.24 18.51 -18.66
C SER A 303 -58.14 19.41 -19.54
N ASP A 304 -59.41 19.00 -19.67
CA ASP A 304 -60.46 19.73 -20.40
C ASP A 304 -61.23 20.75 -19.51
N ASP A 305 -60.73 21.04 -18.30
CA ASP A 305 -61.39 21.95 -17.36
C ASP A 305 -61.13 23.43 -17.69
N PRO A 306 -61.99 24.37 -17.27
CA PRO A 306 -61.85 25.78 -17.63
C PRO A 306 -60.45 26.37 -17.39
N ILE A 307 -60.04 27.27 -18.29
CA ILE A 307 -58.78 28.01 -18.22
C ILE A 307 -59.11 29.49 -18.00
N PHE A 308 -58.47 30.15 -17.04
CA PHE A 308 -58.78 31.52 -16.66
C PHE A 308 -57.69 32.48 -17.12
N LEU A 309 -57.99 33.28 -18.15
CA LEU A 309 -57.16 34.39 -18.61
C LEU A 309 -57.49 35.63 -17.75
N VAL A 310 -56.69 35.83 -16.71
CA VAL A 310 -56.91 36.87 -15.70
C VAL A 310 -56.15 38.15 -16.07
N ILE A 311 -56.92 39.20 -16.27
CA ILE A 311 -56.48 40.57 -16.51
C ILE A 311 -56.70 41.33 -15.21
N ASP A 312 -55.63 41.51 -14.46
CA ASP A 312 -55.63 42.45 -13.36
C ASP A 312 -55.60 43.88 -13.97
N ARG A 313 -54.65 44.16 -14.89
CA ARG A 313 -54.62 45.39 -15.72
C ARG A 313 -53.90 45.20 -17.07
N CYS A 314 -54.57 45.53 -18.18
CA CYS A 314 -54.00 45.51 -19.53
C CYS A 314 -54.61 46.62 -20.45
N PRO A 315 -53.81 47.60 -20.93
CA PRO A 315 -54.27 48.63 -21.87
C PRO A 315 -54.46 48.14 -23.32
N GLY A 316 -54.34 46.84 -23.59
CA GLY A 316 -54.27 46.30 -24.95
C GLY A 316 -52.89 46.52 -25.58
N GLY A 317 -52.84 46.69 -26.91
CA GLY A 317 -51.59 46.81 -27.67
C GLY A 317 -51.70 46.22 -29.08
N SER A 318 -50.69 45.44 -29.48
CA SER A 318 -50.54 44.87 -30.82
C SER A 318 -51.78 44.07 -31.28
N VAL A 319 -52.35 44.53 -32.40
CA VAL A 319 -53.51 43.96 -33.08
C VAL A 319 -53.30 42.49 -33.45
N MET A 320 -52.14 42.16 -34.00
CA MET A 320 -51.82 40.80 -34.43
C MET A 320 -51.56 39.85 -33.26
N GLU A 321 -50.93 40.32 -32.18
CA GLU A 321 -50.75 39.52 -30.95
C GLU A 321 -52.10 39.28 -30.26
N GLY A 322 -52.93 40.31 -30.13
CA GLY A 322 -54.28 40.17 -29.58
C GLY A 322 -55.16 39.23 -30.42
N TYR A 323 -55.08 39.30 -31.74
CA TYR A 323 -55.75 38.34 -32.64
C TYR A 323 -55.27 36.90 -32.42
N ARG A 324 -53.96 36.66 -32.25
CA ARG A 324 -53.41 35.33 -31.92
C ARG A 324 -53.98 34.80 -30.60
N ILE A 325 -54.09 35.64 -29.57
CA ILE A 325 -54.72 35.28 -28.27
C ILE A 325 -56.20 34.91 -28.48
N VAL A 326 -56.98 35.74 -29.18
CA VAL A 326 -58.39 35.44 -29.50
C VAL A 326 -58.52 34.12 -30.27
N LYS A 327 -57.59 33.82 -31.19
CA LYS A 327 -57.59 32.56 -31.91
C LYS A 327 -57.26 31.36 -31.02
N ALA A 328 -56.23 31.44 -30.17
CA ALA A 328 -55.87 30.37 -29.24
C ALA A 328 -57.04 30.06 -28.28
N MET A 329 -57.73 31.09 -27.76
CA MET A 329 -58.93 30.93 -26.94
C MET A 329 -60.07 30.21 -27.68
N GLN A 330 -60.25 30.49 -28.97
CA GLN A 330 -61.30 29.89 -29.81
C GLN A 330 -60.97 28.48 -30.33
N SER A 331 -59.70 28.09 -30.37
CA SER A 331 -59.26 26.74 -30.75
C SER A 331 -58.95 25.83 -29.57
N SER A 332 -58.96 26.37 -28.34
CA SER A 332 -58.75 25.61 -27.11
C SER A 332 -59.83 24.54 -26.91
N LYS A 333 -59.42 23.36 -26.44
CA LYS A 333 -60.33 22.24 -26.13
C LYS A 333 -61.06 22.47 -24.80
N ALA A 334 -60.31 22.89 -23.78
CA ALA A 334 -60.83 23.45 -22.55
C ALA A 334 -61.42 24.86 -22.80
N PRO A 335 -62.56 25.21 -22.18
CA PRO A 335 -63.17 26.53 -22.39
C PRO A 335 -62.32 27.61 -21.71
N VAL A 336 -61.80 28.56 -22.49
CA VAL A 336 -61.08 29.71 -21.92
C VAL A 336 -62.09 30.78 -21.49
N HIS A 337 -61.93 31.26 -20.26
CA HIS A 337 -62.71 32.30 -19.62
C HIS A 337 -61.82 33.51 -19.35
N VAL A 338 -62.35 34.72 -19.51
CA VAL A 338 -61.62 35.97 -19.24
C VAL A 338 -62.11 36.58 -17.93
N VAL A 339 -61.20 37.12 -17.12
CA VAL A 339 -61.54 37.75 -15.83
C VAL A 339 -60.86 39.10 -15.74
N VAL A 340 -61.63 40.20 -15.76
CA VAL A 340 -61.12 41.58 -15.68
C VAL A 340 -61.35 42.12 -14.26
N LYS A 341 -60.26 42.43 -13.54
CA LYS A 341 -60.33 42.90 -12.15
C LYS A 341 -60.17 44.41 -11.97
N SER A 342 -59.51 45.11 -12.88
CA SER A 342 -59.39 46.58 -12.83
C SER A 342 -59.52 47.23 -14.21
N PHE A 343 -58.73 46.81 -15.21
CA PHE A 343 -58.73 47.52 -16.50
C PHE A 343 -58.41 46.63 -17.70
N ALA A 344 -59.27 46.66 -18.73
CA ALA A 344 -59.06 46.01 -20.01
C ALA A 344 -59.46 46.96 -21.17
N ALA A 345 -58.48 47.50 -21.89
CA ALA A 345 -58.73 48.41 -23.01
C ALA A 345 -58.27 47.86 -24.37
N SER A 346 -58.76 48.47 -25.45
CA SER A 346 -58.31 48.22 -26.82
C SER A 346 -58.36 46.72 -27.17
N MET A 347 -57.28 46.14 -27.70
CA MET A 347 -57.18 44.69 -27.97
C MET A 347 -57.48 43.79 -26.75
N CYS A 348 -57.31 44.27 -25.52
CA CYS A 348 -57.70 43.50 -24.32
C CYS A 348 -59.21 43.52 -24.08
N ALA A 349 -59.86 44.65 -24.37
CA ALA A 349 -61.32 44.75 -24.39
C ALA A 349 -61.92 43.83 -25.48
N VAL A 350 -61.29 43.75 -26.66
CA VAL A 350 -61.65 42.81 -27.73
C VAL A 350 -61.51 41.35 -27.26
N ILE A 351 -60.39 40.98 -26.61
CA ILE A 351 -60.21 39.65 -26.00
C ILE A 351 -61.33 39.34 -25.00
N THR A 352 -61.74 40.31 -24.19
CA THR A 352 -62.79 40.16 -23.17
C THR A 352 -64.19 39.97 -23.79
N THR A 353 -64.55 40.77 -24.81
CA THR A 353 -65.86 40.66 -25.48
C THR A 353 -65.99 39.38 -26.31
N LEU A 354 -64.89 38.90 -26.91
CA LEU A 354 -64.88 37.71 -27.76
C LEU A 354 -64.63 36.39 -27.01
N ALA A 355 -64.46 36.44 -25.68
CA ALA A 355 -64.45 35.26 -24.83
C ALA A 355 -65.82 34.57 -24.79
N ALA A 356 -65.83 33.24 -24.64
CA ALA A 356 -67.07 32.48 -24.47
C ALA A 356 -67.81 32.88 -23.18
N ARG A 357 -67.06 33.02 -22.09
CA ARG A 357 -67.48 33.71 -20.86
C ARG A 357 -66.41 34.71 -20.44
N SER A 358 -66.85 35.91 -20.07
CA SER A 358 -66.04 36.97 -19.48
C SER A 358 -66.69 37.51 -18.21
N TYR A 359 -65.87 37.65 -17.18
CA TYR A 359 -66.22 38.02 -15.81
C TYR A 359 -65.57 39.36 -15.46
N VAL A 360 -66.31 40.28 -14.83
CA VAL A 360 -65.82 41.63 -14.54
C VAL A 360 -66.26 42.10 -13.13
N TYR A 361 -65.37 42.73 -12.37
CA TYR A 361 -65.74 43.42 -11.12
C TYR A 361 -66.53 44.70 -11.44
N PRO A 362 -67.50 45.15 -10.61
CA PRO A 362 -68.27 46.37 -10.85
C PRO A 362 -67.42 47.60 -11.17
N ASN A 363 -66.35 47.81 -10.41
CA ASN A 363 -65.49 48.98 -10.56
C ASN A 363 -64.38 48.80 -11.62
N ALA A 364 -64.35 47.68 -12.34
CA ALA A 364 -63.37 47.44 -13.40
C ALA A 364 -63.85 48.07 -14.71
N ILE A 365 -62.94 48.77 -15.41
CA ILE A 365 -63.24 49.55 -16.61
C ILE A 365 -62.87 48.75 -17.86
N ILE A 366 -63.81 48.69 -18.81
CA ILE A 366 -63.58 48.15 -20.15
C ILE A 366 -63.71 49.31 -21.15
N LEU A 367 -62.70 49.49 -22.01
CA LEU A 367 -62.65 50.57 -23.00
C LEU A 367 -62.43 50.03 -24.41
N HIS A 368 -63.38 50.27 -25.31
CA HIS A 368 -63.25 50.03 -26.74
C HIS A 368 -63.07 51.35 -27.48
N HIS A 369 -62.17 51.38 -28.47
CA HIS A 369 -61.92 52.55 -29.31
C HIS A 369 -61.62 52.13 -30.75
N GLN A 370 -61.60 53.08 -31.69
CA GLN A 370 -61.24 52.80 -33.08
C GLN A 370 -59.73 52.55 -33.23
N MET A 371 -59.35 51.50 -33.98
CA MET A 371 -57.95 51.11 -34.16
C MET A 371 -57.09 52.22 -34.79
N SER A 372 -56.19 52.78 -33.98
CA SER A 372 -55.18 53.75 -34.38
C SER A 372 -54.11 53.14 -35.31
N THR A 373 -53.65 53.89 -36.30
CA THR A 373 -52.49 53.54 -37.12
C THR A 373 -51.70 54.78 -37.52
N VAL A 374 -50.41 54.61 -37.84
CA VAL A 374 -49.53 55.64 -38.40
C VAL A 374 -48.97 55.10 -39.71
N LEU A 375 -49.19 55.84 -40.80
CA LEU A 375 -48.82 55.41 -42.16
C LEU A 375 -47.56 56.15 -42.62
N TRP A 376 -46.65 55.45 -43.28
CA TRP A 376 -45.42 56.06 -43.81
C TRP A 376 -44.99 55.43 -45.13
N GLY A 377 -44.50 56.28 -46.05
CA GLY A 377 -44.19 55.91 -47.43
C GLY A 377 -44.83 56.85 -48.44
N ASN A 378 -44.80 56.45 -49.72
CA ASN A 378 -45.44 57.17 -50.82
C ASN A 378 -46.98 56.96 -50.83
N MET A 379 -47.69 57.68 -51.69
CA MET A 379 -49.17 57.64 -51.74
C MET A 379 -49.75 56.25 -52.03
N THR A 380 -49.08 55.42 -52.83
CA THR A 380 -49.49 54.03 -53.10
C THR A 380 -49.32 53.18 -51.84
N GLN A 381 -48.14 53.26 -51.20
CA GLN A 381 -47.85 52.52 -49.97
C GLN A 381 -48.81 52.91 -48.82
N ASN A 382 -49.12 54.20 -48.68
CA ASN A 382 -50.06 54.67 -47.67
C ASN A 382 -51.48 54.16 -47.94
N LYS A 383 -51.90 54.09 -49.21
CA LYS A 383 -53.19 53.48 -49.60
C LYS A 383 -53.23 51.98 -49.28
N GLU A 384 -52.18 51.24 -49.63
CA GLU A 384 -52.06 49.80 -49.36
C GLU A 384 -52.11 49.51 -47.85
N GLN A 385 -51.36 50.26 -47.04
CA GLN A 385 -51.38 50.16 -45.58
C GLN A 385 -52.76 50.52 -44.99
N LEU A 386 -53.45 51.51 -45.56
CA LEU A 386 -54.80 51.91 -45.10
C LEU A 386 -55.86 50.84 -45.38
N GLU A 387 -55.85 50.19 -46.55
CA GLU A 387 -56.79 49.09 -46.82
C GLU A 387 -56.50 47.86 -45.93
N ILE A 388 -55.22 47.56 -45.66
CA ILE A 388 -54.84 46.54 -44.68
C ILE A 388 -55.34 46.91 -43.27
N ALA A 389 -55.23 48.18 -42.86
CA ALA A 389 -55.71 48.65 -41.56
C ALA A 389 -57.25 48.56 -41.45
N LYS A 390 -58.00 48.96 -42.48
CA LYS A 390 -59.46 48.81 -42.53
C LYS A 390 -59.90 47.35 -42.36
N GLU A 391 -59.23 46.42 -43.03
CA GLU A 391 -59.58 45.00 -42.97
C GLU A 391 -59.21 44.37 -41.61
N TRP A 392 -58.12 44.80 -40.96
CA TRP A 392 -57.83 44.43 -39.56
C TRP A 392 -58.89 44.97 -38.60
N TRP A 393 -59.27 46.26 -38.73
CA TRP A 393 -60.33 46.87 -37.94
C TRP A 393 -61.63 46.09 -38.07
N ARG A 394 -62.10 45.86 -39.32
CA ARG A 394 -63.32 45.10 -39.59
C ARG A 394 -63.29 43.71 -38.98
N ARG A 395 -62.21 42.93 -39.20
CA ARG A 395 -62.09 41.55 -38.70
C ARG A 395 -62.16 41.39 -37.18
N LEU A 396 -61.89 42.44 -36.41
CA LEU A 396 -61.85 42.41 -34.95
C LEU A 396 -63.03 43.16 -34.31
N ALA A 397 -63.43 44.29 -34.88
CA ALA A 397 -64.54 45.11 -34.39
C ALA A 397 -65.92 44.61 -34.86
N GLU A 398 -66.04 43.99 -36.05
CA GLU A 398 -67.32 43.42 -36.52
C GLU A 398 -67.82 42.26 -35.60
N PRO A 399 -66.96 41.33 -35.12
CA PRO A 399 -67.35 40.39 -34.06
C PRO A 399 -67.77 41.04 -32.74
N VAL A 400 -67.13 42.15 -32.33
CA VAL A 400 -67.50 42.91 -31.12
C VAL A 400 -68.87 43.56 -31.29
N ALA A 401 -69.07 44.28 -32.40
CA ALA A 401 -70.36 44.85 -32.81
C ALA A 401 -71.49 43.80 -32.77
N LYS A 402 -71.25 42.63 -33.36
CA LYS A 402 -72.18 41.50 -33.38
C LYS A 402 -72.52 40.96 -31.98
N ARG A 403 -71.57 40.96 -31.03
CA ARG A 403 -71.84 40.57 -29.62
C ARG A 403 -72.78 41.54 -28.92
N MET A 404 -72.63 42.85 -29.17
CA MET A 404 -73.55 43.88 -28.66
C MET A 404 -74.96 43.77 -29.29
N GLY A 405 -75.01 43.37 -30.57
CA GLY A 405 -76.22 43.37 -31.40
C GLY A 405 -76.30 44.60 -32.31
N THR A 406 -75.17 45.02 -32.89
CA THR A 406 -75.06 46.14 -33.83
C THR A 406 -74.17 45.73 -35.01
N ASP A 407 -74.17 46.55 -36.07
CA ASP A 407 -73.16 46.55 -37.13
C ASP A 407 -71.92 47.38 -36.76
N LEU A 408 -70.89 47.33 -37.61
CA LEU A 408 -69.63 48.04 -37.39
C LEU A 408 -69.80 49.57 -37.34
N ASP A 409 -70.62 50.11 -38.23
CA ASP A 409 -70.89 51.56 -38.29
C ASP A 409 -71.67 52.03 -37.06
N GLY A 410 -72.62 51.24 -36.54
CA GLY A 410 -73.32 51.50 -35.29
C GLY A 410 -72.42 51.39 -34.05
N LEU A 411 -71.37 50.56 -34.09
CA LEU A 411 -70.33 50.54 -33.04
C LEU A 411 -69.50 51.83 -33.07
N VAL A 412 -68.95 52.19 -34.23
CA VAL A 412 -68.17 53.43 -34.44
C VAL A 412 -68.99 54.68 -34.10
N LYS A 413 -70.26 54.72 -34.50
CA LYS A 413 -71.16 55.84 -34.18
C LYS A 413 -71.41 55.98 -32.67
N ARG A 414 -71.47 54.88 -31.91
CA ARG A 414 -71.62 54.94 -30.45
C ARG A 414 -70.31 55.29 -29.73
N MET A 415 -69.16 54.89 -30.28
CA MET A 415 -67.83 55.36 -29.83
C MET A 415 -67.74 56.89 -29.88
N TYR A 416 -67.93 57.48 -31.07
CA TYR A 416 -67.86 58.94 -31.24
C TYR A 416 -69.04 59.73 -30.63
N ALA A 417 -70.10 59.05 -30.16
CA ALA A 417 -71.17 59.66 -29.38
C ALA A 417 -70.89 59.68 -27.86
N LYS A 418 -69.86 58.96 -27.39
CA LYS A 418 -69.42 58.92 -25.99
C LYS A 418 -68.26 59.88 -25.73
N ASN A 419 -67.28 59.91 -26.64
CA ASN A 419 -66.13 60.83 -26.60
C ASN A 419 -65.76 61.28 -28.03
N SER A 420 -65.31 62.53 -28.20
CA SER A 420 -64.81 63.04 -29.48
C SER A 420 -63.62 62.26 -30.02
N ASP A 421 -62.83 61.66 -29.14
CA ASP A 421 -61.63 60.89 -29.51
C ASP A 421 -61.97 59.47 -30.00
N GLY A 422 -63.22 59.02 -29.79
CA GLY A 422 -63.69 57.66 -30.14
C GLY A 422 -63.46 56.62 -29.05
N ASP A 423 -62.93 57.02 -27.88
CA ASP A 423 -62.82 56.17 -26.70
C ASP A 423 -64.19 56.00 -26.02
N TRP A 424 -64.67 54.76 -25.94
CA TRP A 424 -65.87 54.40 -25.20
C TRP A 424 -65.51 53.47 -24.05
N GLU A 425 -65.55 54.04 -22.84
CA GLU A 425 -65.44 53.35 -21.56
C GLU A 425 -66.82 53.00 -20.95
N GLU A 426 -66.87 51.86 -20.25
CA GLU A 426 -67.93 51.49 -19.32
C GLU A 426 -67.31 50.82 -18.08
N PHE A 427 -67.93 51.03 -16.91
CA PHE A 427 -67.69 50.22 -15.72
C PHE A 427 -68.26 48.79 -15.89
N GLY A 428 -67.97 47.87 -14.97
CA GLY A 428 -68.24 46.45 -15.15
C GLY A 428 -69.72 46.10 -15.35
N ASP A 429 -70.62 46.82 -14.69
CA ASP A 429 -72.07 46.71 -14.86
C ASP A 429 -72.54 47.24 -16.23
N GLY A 430 -72.07 48.42 -16.63
CA GLY A 430 -72.31 48.98 -17.96
C GLY A 430 -71.75 48.09 -19.07
N ALA A 431 -70.56 47.52 -18.87
CA ALA A 431 -69.91 46.59 -19.79
C ALA A 431 -70.68 45.27 -19.94
N VAL A 432 -71.34 44.77 -18.89
CA VAL A 432 -72.30 43.65 -19.01
C VAL A 432 -73.56 44.10 -19.76
N ALA A 433 -74.12 45.27 -19.43
CA ALA A 433 -75.33 45.78 -20.09
C ALA A 433 -75.16 45.98 -21.61
N VAL A 434 -73.99 46.42 -22.06
CA VAL A 434 -73.65 46.54 -23.49
C VAL A 434 -73.05 45.26 -24.12
N LYS A 435 -72.93 44.17 -23.34
CA LYS A 435 -72.45 42.83 -23.73
C LYS A 435 -70.97 42.74 -24.12
N TRP A 436 -70.13 43.59 -23.52
CA TRP A 436 -68.66 43.43 -23.54
C TRP A 436 -68.16 42.44 -22.49
N ALA A 437 -68.83 42.35 -21.34
CA ALA A 437 -68.68 41.28 -20.38
C ALA A 437 -69.94 40.39 -20.38
N THR A 438 -69.81 39.15 -19.89
CA THR A 438 -70.97 38.23 -19.77
C THR A 438 -71.55 38.17 -18.36
N HIS A 439 -70.73 38.39 -17.33
CA HIS A 439 -71.11 38.25 -15.92
C HIS A 439 -70.42 39.31 -15.06
N LEU A 440 -71.19 39.92 -14.17
CA LEU A 440 -70.68 40.72 -13.06
C LEU A 440 -70.27 39.78 -11.92
N VAL A 441 -69.11 40.00 -11.30
CA VAL A 441 -68.63 39.20 -10.15
C VAL A 441 -68.40 40.10 -8.95
N ASN A 442 -68.75 39.63 -7.75
CA ASN A 442 -68.56 40.34 -6.49
C ASN A 442 -67.30 39.86 -5.74
N GLU A 443 -66.89 38.61 -5.96
CA GLU A 443 -65.72 37.99 -5.34
C GLU A 443 -65.01 37.05 -6.33
N VAL A 444 -63.67 37.06 -6.34
CA VAL A 444 -62.84 36.11 -7.10
C VAL A 444 -61.94 35.32 -6.14
N ARG A 445 -62.21 34.02 -5.98
CA ARG A 445 -61.47 33.09 -5.12
C ARG A 445 -60.37 32.38 -5.90
N GLU A 446 -59.15 32.89 -5.81
CA GLU A 446 -57.93 32.38 -6.48
C GLU A 446 -57.35 31.15 -5.74
N THR A 447 -58.00 29.98 -5.84
CA THR A 447 -57.57 28.73 -5.16
C THR A 447 -56.26 28.14 -5.71
N GLY A 448 -55.83 28.56 -6.90
CA GLY A 448 -54.52 28.19 -7.48
C GLY A 448 -53.31 28.85 -6.81
N VAL A 449 -53.50 29.89 -5.99
CA VAL A 449 -52.41 30.63 -5.33
C VAL A 449 -51.98 29.89 -4.05
N VAL A 450 -51.41 28.70 -4.24
CA VAL A 450 -51.00 27.81 -3.13
C VAL A 450 -49.60 28.11 -2.59
N LYS A 451 -48.74 28.82 -3.34
CA LYS A 451 -47.40 29.23 -2.88
C LYS A 451 -47.48 30.59 -2.18
N LYS A 452 -46.81 30.73 -1.04
CA LYS A 452 -46.70 31.99 -0.30
C LYS A 452 -46.13 33.09 -1.21
N PRO A 453 -46.73 34.29 -1.26
CA PRO A 453 -46.16 35.44 -1.97
C PRO A 453 -44.74 35.77 -1.50
N ASP A 454 -43.91 36.20 -2.44
CA ASP A 454 -42.50 36.50 -2.23
C ASP A 454 -42.33 37.82 -1.45
N ASP A 455 -41.93 37.71 -0.18
CA ASP A 455 -41.67 38.83 0.71
C ASP A 455 -40.54 39.78 0.24
N ALA A 456 -39.68 39.35 -0.69
CA ALA A 456 -38.66 40.18 -1.33
C ALA A 456 -39.21 40.95 -2.54
N LYS A 457 -40.37 40.56 -3.08
CA LYS A 457 -41.16 41.34 -4.07
C LYS A 457 -42.08 42.37 -3.43
N LYS A 458 -41.78 42.81 -2.20
CA LYS A 458 -42.28 44.10 -1.70
C LYS A 458 -41.91 45.19 -2.73
N PRO A 459 -42.78 46.17 -3.01
CA PRO A 459 -42.42 47.29 -3.87
C PRO A 459 -41.19 47.99 -3.29
N ASN A 460 -40.05 47.85 -3.97
CA ASN A 460 -38.72 48.20 -3.46
C ASN A 460 -38.61 49.72 -3.24
N PRO A 461 -38.59 50.24 -1.98
CA PRO A 461 -38.77 51.67 -1.73
C PRO A 461 -37.83 52.54 -2.57
N GLY A 462 -36.52 52.28 -2.51
CA GLY A 462 -35.49 53.05 -3.21
C GLY A 462 -35.43 52.90 -4.74
N LEU A 463 -36.37 52.16 -5.36
CA LEU A 463 -36.56 52.14 -6.81
C LEU A 463 -38.05 52.22 -7.21
N THR A 464 -38.92 52.62 -6.28
CA THR A 464 -40.36 52.77 -6.55
C THR A 464 -40.75 54.22 -6.79
N PRO A 465 -41.87 54.44 -7.50
CA PRO A 465 -42.58 55.72 -7.46
C PRO A 465 -43.20 56.05 -6.07
N PHE A 466 -42.99 55.22 -5.04
CA PHE A 466 -43.59 55.33 -3.71
C PHE A 466 -42.63 55.83 -2.62
N SER A 467 -41.32 55.91 -2.87
CA SER A 467 -40.44 56.76 -2.07
C SER A 467 -40.70 58.23 -2.43
N LEU A 468 -41.74 58.80 -1.84
CA LEU A 468 -42.10 60.20 -1.99
C LEU A 468 -40.98 61.07 -1.39
N GLU A 469 -40.04 61.48 -2.23
CA GLU A 469 -39.06 62.49 -1.88
C GLU A 469 -39.78 63.82 -1.65
N GLU A 470 -39.65 64.36 -0.45
CA GLU A 470 -39.99 65.76 -0.18
C GLU A 470 -38.94 66.67 -0.86
N ARG A 471 -39.42 67.72 -1.51
CA ARG A 471 -38.65 68.69 -2.26
C ARG A 471 -39.17 70.09 -1.93
N SER A 472 -38.35 71.12 -2.13
CA SER A 472 -38.81 72.52 -2.08
C SER A 472 -39.02 73.05 -3.50
N ASP A 473 -40.02 73.91 -3.69
CA ASP A 473 -40.19 74.66 -4.95
C ASP A 473 -39.40 75.98 -4.97
N GLU A 474 -39.53 76.74 -6.06
CA GLU A 474 -38.87 78.03 -6.28
C GLU A 474 -39.23 79.11 -5.24
N LYS A 475 -40.25 78.89 -4.41
CA LYS A 475 -40.67 79.78 -3.31
C LYS A 475 -40.25 79.26 -1.94
N GLY A 476 -39.63 78.07 -1.88
CA GLY A 476 -39.23 77.39 -0.65
C GLY A 476 -40.30 76.47 -0.06
N GLU A 477 -41.50 76.41 -0.64
CA GLU A 477 -42.59 75.59 -0.11
C GLU A 477 -42.25 74.10 -0.27
N ARG A 478 -42.37 73.34 0.83
CA ARG A 478 -42.10 71.90 0.86
C ARG A 478 -43.27 71.15 0.22
N TYR A 479 -42.95 70.15 -0.61
CA TYR A 479 -43.94 69.31 -1.28
C TYR A 479 -43.40 67.91 -1.55
N MET A 480 -44.29 66.91 -1.55
CA MET A 480 -44.02 65.56 -2.03
C MET A 480 -44.62 65.38 -3.42
N ARG A 481 -43.78 65.05 -4.40
CA ARG A 481 -44.25 64.76 -5.75
C ARG A 481 -44.87 63.37 -5.81
N LEU A 482 -46.18 63.30 -6.06
CA LEU A 482 -46.90 62.05 -6.24
C LEU A 482 -46.48 61.35 -7.54
N PRO A 483 -46.54 60.00 -7.59
CA PRO A 483 -46.22 59.28 -8.81
C PRO A 483 -47.26 59.50 -9.92
N ARG A 484 -46.91 59.12 -11.15
CA ARG A 484 -47.89 59.08 -12.24
C ARG A 484 -48.85 57.92 -12.00
N LEU A 485 -50.13 58.23 -11.87
CA LEU A 485 -51.21 57.23 -11.86
C LEU A 485 -51.37 56.53 -13.20
N ASP A 486 -51.97 55.36 -13.16
CA ASP A 486 -52.41 54.64 -14.35
C ASP A 486 -53.67 55.29 -14.97
N PRO A 487 -54.01 54.99 -16.23
CA PRO A 487 -55.23 55.51 -16.87
C PRO A 487 -56.48 55.16 -16.05
N PHE A 488 -57.37 56.13 -15.90
CA PHE A 488 -58.63 56.04 -15.13
C PHE A 488 -58.49 55.85 -13.60
N ASP A 489 -57.27 55.92 -13.06
CA ASP A 489 -57.01 55.96 -11.62
C ASP A 489 -56.97 57.42 -11.10
N LEU A 490 -57.32 57.63 -9.83
CA LEU A 490 -57.58 58.95 -9.24
C LEU A 490 -57.02 59.08 -7.81
N TYR A 491 -56.32 60.19 -7.53
CA TYR A 491 -55.81 60.47 -6.18
C TYR A 491 -56.91 60.89 -5.20
N TRP A 492 -57.34 59.95 -4.36
CA TRP A 492 -58.20 60.24 -3.20
C TRP A 492 -57.40 60.72 -1.98
N VAL A 493 -56.51 61.70 -2.16
CA VAL A 493 -55.61 62.22 -1.11
C VAL A 493 -56.17 63.53 -0.53
N TYR A 494 -56.32 63.60 0.80
CA TYR A 494 -56.66 64.84 1.49
C TYR A 494 -55.42 65.76 1.55
N ASN A 495 -55.47 66.87 0.81
CA ASN A 495 -54.31 67.71 0.47
C ASN A 495 -54.67 69.21 0.52
N PRO A 496 -55.03 69.77 1.70
CA PRO A 496 -55.57 71.12 1.82
C PRO A 496 -54.52 72.23 1.61
N ASP A 497 -53.25 71.93 1.82
CA ASP A 497 -52.08 72.81 1.76
C ASP A 497 -51.32 72.74 0.43
N ARG A 498 -51.67 71.79 -0.47
CA ARG A 498 -50.94 71.46 -1.70
C ARG A 498 -49.52 70.94 -1.44
N TYR A 499 -49.32 70.28 -0.31
CA TYR A 499 -48.08 69.55 0.00
C TYR A 499 -47.88 68.37 -0.95
N TYR A 500 -48.94 67.64 -1.33
CA TYR A 500 -48.85 66.62 -2.38
C TYR A 500 -49.09 67.24 -3.76
N ARG A 501 -48.27 66.89 -4.77
CA ARG A 501 -48.30 67.51 -6.11
C ARG A 501 -48.02 66.54 -7.26
#